data_AF-A0A954F717-F1
#
_entry.id   AF-A0A954F717-F1
#
_cell.length_a   1.000
_cell.length_b   1.000
_cell.length_c   1.000
_cell.angle_alpha   90.00
_cell.angle_beta   90.00
_cell.angle_gamma   90.00
#
_symmetry.space_group_name_H-M   'P 1'
#
loop_
_entity.id
_entity.type
_entity.pdbx_description
1 polymer ?
#
loop_
_entity_poly.entity_id
_entity_poly.type
_entity_poly.pdbx_seq_one_letter_code
_entity_poly.pdbx_strand_id
1 'polypeptide(L)'
;MQSRTPTVFLPRTTPRQEQVLRARSLAARGLSMCLEDWDGPSIRAATEEALNRGRVRGQLPDLQGTKNTVSVARELLREQCIQFPHLKVCKP
;
A
#
# COMPACT_ATOMS: atom_id res chain seq x y z
N MET A 1 -4.51 -0.02 8.69
CA MET A 1 -5.40 -0.11 7.50
C MET A 1 -6.34 -1.29 7.58
N GLN A 2 -5.85 -2.53 7.72
CA GLN A 2 -6.72 -3.71 7.91
C GLN A 2 -7.61 -3.61 9.17
N SER A 3 -7.12 -2.93 10.20
CA SER A 3 -7.88 -2.55 11.40
C SER A 3 -9.02 -1.55 11.15
N ARG A 4 -9.15 -0.98 9.94
CA ARG A 4 -10.10 0.08 9.57
C ARG A 4 -10.10 1.32 10.48
N THR A 5 -9.00 1.51 11.22
CA THR A 5 -8.78 2.69 12.05
C THR A 5 -8.72 3.93 11.15
N PRO A 6 -9.43 5.02 11.48
CA PRO A 6 -9.23 6.31 10.82
C PRO A 6 -7.77 6.70 10.87
N THR A 7 -7.24 7.29 9.79
CA THR A 7 -5.81 7.62 9.71
C THR A 7 -5.63 8.90 8.92
N VAL A 8 -4.84 9.83 9.48
CA VAL A 8 -4.36 11.04 8.82
C VAL A 8 -2.87 10.85 8.56
N PHE A 9 -2.45 10.88 7.29
CA PHE A 9 -1.04 10.84 6.93
C PHE A 9 -0.47 12.25 6.86
N LEU A 10 0.70 12.44 7.47
CA LEU A 10 1.53 13.65 7.41
C LEU A 10 2.82 13.31 6.63
N PRO A 11 2.74 13.09 5.30
CA PRO A 11 3.90 12.65 4.54
C PRO A 11 4.97 13.75 4.49
N ARG A 12 6.24 13.35 4.61
CA ARG A 12 7.37 14.26 4.37
C ARG A 12 7.85 14.08 2.93
N THR A 13 8.05 15.18 2.23
CA THR A 13 8.50 15.19 0.82
C THR A 13 9.98 14.80 0.68
N THR A 14 10.78 14.96 1.75
CA THR A 14 12.18 14.58 1.80
C THR A 14 12.46 13.63 2.97
N PRO A 15 13.27 12.58 2.79
CA PRO A 15 13.91 12.11 1.55
C PRO A 15 13.06 11.13 0.71
N ARG A 16 11.81 10.81 1.09
CA ARG A 16 11.05 9.69 0.49
C ARG A 16 9.74 10.14 -0.13
N GLN A 17 9.76 10.45 -1.44
CA GLN A 17 8.55 10.72 -2.24
C GLN A 17 7.50 9.60 -2.15
N GLU A 18 7.93 8.38 -1.89
CA GLU A 18 7.05 7.23 -1.70
C GLU A 18 6.00 7.45 -0.60
N GLN A 19 6.32 8.18 0.48
CA GLN A 19 5.36 8.48 1.55
C GLN A 19 4.21 9.34 1.02
N VAL A 20 4.52 10.36 0.24
CA VAL A 20 3.54 11.25 -0.40
C VAL A 20 2.68 10.46 -1.38
N LEU A 21 3.30 9.68 -2.26
CA LEU A 21 2.57 8.88 -3.26
C LEU A 21 1.62 7.86 -2.61
N ARG A 22 2.07 7.16 -1.56
CA ARG A 22 1.23 6.21 -0.82
C ARG A 22 0.08 6.94 -0.10
N ALA A 23 0.36 8.05 0.58
CA ALA A 23 -0.66 8.81 1.30
C ALA A 23 -1.74 9.37 0.35
N ARG A 24 -1.33 9.97 -0.79
CA ARG A 24 -2.25 10.43 -1.84
C ARG A 24 -3.10 9.29 -2.40
N SER A 25 -2.47 8.16 -2.73
CA SER A 25 -3.17 6.99 -3.29
C SER A 25 -4.23 6.44 -2.33
N LEU A 26 -3.92 6.36 -1.02
CA LEU A 26 -4.87 5.92 0.00
C LEU A 26 -5.99 6.95 0.21
N ALA A 27 -5.67 8.25 0.24
CA ALA A 27 -6.67 9.30 0.36
C ALA A 27 -7.65 9.31 -0.82
N ALA A 28 -7.14 9.16 -2.05
CA ALA A 28 -7.96 9.07 -3.26
C ALA A 28 -8.94 7.87 -3.24
N ARG A 29 -8.63 6.81 -2.48
CA ARG A 29 -9.49 5.64 -2.29
C ARG A 29 -10.44 5.77 -1.10
N GLY A 30 -10.48 6.94 -0.43
CA GLY A 30 -11.26 7.16 0.79
C GLY A 30 -10.79 6.33 1.98
N LEU A 31 -9.55 5.85 1.95
CA LEU A 31 -8.99 4.97 2.96
C LEU A 31 -8.25 5.71 4.09
N SER A 32 -7.89 6.96 3.84
CA SER A 32 -7.21 7.83 4.80
C SER A 32 -7.44 9.29 4.45
N MET A 33 -6.94 10.20 5.28
CA MET A 33 -6.71 11.60 4.93
C MET A 33 -5.22 11.80 4.66
N CYS A 34 -4.87 12.78 3.83
CA CYS A 34 -3.50 13.14 3.51
C CYS A 34 -3.35 14.65 3.68
N LEU A 35 -2.47 15.06 4.59
CA LEU A 35 -2.19 16.46 4.88
C LEU A 35 -0.72 16.72 4.56
N GLU A 36 -0.47 17.30 3.39
CA GLU A 36 0.89 17.48 2.85
C GLU A 36 1.57 18.72 3.42
N ASP A 37 0.82 19.81 3.56
CA ASP A 37 1.20 21.00 4.31
C ASP A 37 0.49 20.94 5.66
N TRP A 38 1.25 20.82 6.74
CA TRP A 38 0.71 20.63 8.07
C TRP A 38 1.30 21.62 9.07
N ASP A 39 0.42 22.06 9.95
CA ASP A 39 0.69 22.85 11.14
C ASP A 39 -0.18 22.30 12.30
N GLY A 40 -0.02 22.85 13.50
CA GLY A 40 -0.79 22.38 14.66
C GLY A 40 -2.31 22.43 14.45
N PRO A 41 -2.88 23.56 14.00
CA PRO A 41 -4.31 23.70 13.71
C PRO A 41 -4.85 22.71 12.66
N SER A 42 -4.16 22.55 11.53
CA SER A 42 -4.59 21.64 10.46
C SER A 42 -4.54 20.18 10.88
N ILE A 43 -3.54 19.78 11.67
CA ILE A 43 -3.48 18.43 12.25
C ILE A 43 -4.68 18.17 13.17
N ARG A 44 -5.03 19.14 14.03
CA ARG A 44 -6.19 19.03 14.92
C ARG A 44 -7.47 18.86 14.12
N ALA A 45 -7.73 19.75 13.16
CA ALA A 45 -8.93 19.71 12.34
C ALA A 45 -9.06 18.38 11.57
N ALA A 46 -7.97 17.92 10.93
CA ALA A 46 -7.97 16.66 10.19
C ALA A 46 -8.19 15.45 11.11
N THR A 47 -7.68 15.48 12.33
CA THR A 47 -7.86 14.41 13.32
C THR A 47 -9.31 14.35 13.80
N GLU A 48 -9.90 15.49 14.17
CA GLU A 48 -11.30 15.59 14.57
C GLU A 48 -12.24 15.11 13.46
N GLU A 49 -11.97 15.52 12.22
CA GLU A 49 -12.71 15.04 11.06
C GLU A 49 -12.59 13.52 10.88
N ALA A 50 -11.38 12.96 10.98
CA ALA A 50 -11.16 11.51 10.85
C ALA A 50 -11.91 10.72 11.94
N LEU A 51 -11.94 11.24 13.18
CA LEU A 51 -12.67 10.63 14.28
C LEU A 51 -14.18 10.68 14.04
N ASN A 52 -14.71 11.82 13.57
CA ASN A 52 -16.13 11.99 13.27
C ASN A 52 -16.62 11.08 12.12
N ARG A 53 -15.78 10.87 11.10
CA ARG A 53 -16.07 9.91 10.01
C ARG A 53 -16.15 8.46 10.51
N GLY A 54 -15.50 8.14 11.62
CA GLY A 54 -15.44 6.80 12.18
C GLY A 54 -14.73 5.81 11.26
N ARG A 55 -14.98 4.50 11.45
CA ARG A 55 -14.23 3.43 10.78
C ARG A 55 -14.27 3.56 9.25
N VAL A 56 -13.12 3.28 8.62
CA VAL A 56 -12.97 3.29 7.16
C VAL A 56 -13.84 2.21 6.51
N ARG A 57 -14.69 2.62 5.57
CA ARG A 57 -15.63 1.73 4.87
C ARG A 57 -15.18 1.29 3.46
N GLY A 58 -14.19 1.97 2.88
CA GLY A 58 -13.68 1.67 1.54
C GLY A 58 -13.15 0.24 1.36
N GLN A 59 -13.09 -0.21 0.11
CA GLN A 59 -12.53 -1.51 -0.24
C GLN A 59 -11.03 -1.51 0.08
N LEU A 60 -10.61 -2.46 0.90
CA LEU A 60 -9.21 -2.64 1.24
C LEU A 60 -8.49 -3.43 0.14
N PRO A 61 -7.22 -3.12 -0.13
CA PRO A 61 -6.42 -3.93 -1.03
C PRO A 61 -6.26 -5.35 -0.48
N ASP A 62 -6.23 -6.32 -1.38
CA ASP A 62 -5.97 -7.71 -1.04
C ASP A 62 -4.55 -7.89 -0.49
N LEU A 63 -4.41 -8.78 0.49
CA LEU A 63 -3.15 -9.10 1.16
C LEU A 63 -2.46 -10.34 0.56
N GLN A 64 -3.00 -10.93 -0.51
CA GLN A 64 -2.39 -12.07 -1.20
C GLN A 64 -1.21 -11.70 -2.10
N GLY A 65 -0.65 -10.49 -1.97
CA GLY A 65 0.48 -10.03 -2.79
C GLY A 65 1.62 -11.04 -2.85
N THR A 66 2.08 -11.56 -1.71
CA THR A 66 3.14 -12.58 -1.66
C THR A 66 2.76 -13.87 -2.38
N LYS A 67 1.53 -14.37 -2.18
CA LYS A 67 1.03 -15.58 -2.85
C LYS A 67 1.00 -15.38 -4.38
N ASN A 68 0.50 -14.23 -4.83
CA ASN A 68 0.42 -13.89 -6.24
C ASN A 68 1.83 -13.78 -6.85
N THR A 69 2.76 -13.11 -6.16
CA THR A 69 4.18 -13.03 -6.59
C THR A 69 4.82 -14.40 -6.72
N VAL A 70 4.60 -15.32 -5.76
CA VAL A 70 5.13 -16.69 -5.85
C VAL A 70 4.52 -17.45 -7.03
N SER A 71 3.23 -17.28 -7.32
CA SER A 71 2.61 -17.91 -8.49
C SER A 71 3.25 -17.43 -9.79
N VAL A 72 3.41 -16.12 -9.95
CA VAL A 72 4.03 -15.51 -11.14
C VAL A 72 5.50 -15.95 -11.28
N ALA A 73 6.27 -15.92 -10.19
CA ALA A 73 7.67 -16.38 -10.21
C ALA A 73 7.78 -17.85 -10.65
N ARG A 74 6.87 -18.71 -10.20
CA ARG A 74 6.84 -20.12 -10.59
C ARG A 74 6.52 -20.31 -12.08
N GLU A 75 5.62 -19.49 -12.64
CA GLU A 75 5.28 -19.52 -14.07
C GLU A 75 6.48 -19.10 -14.92
N LEU A 76 7.12 -17.98 -14.58
CA LEU A 76 8.32 -17.49 -15.26
C LEU A 76 9.46 -18.52 -15.25
N LEU A 77 9.68 -19.18 -14.11
CA LEU A 77 10.70 -20.23 -14.00
C LEU A 77 10.38 -21.46 -14.85
N ARG A 78 9.11 -21.83 -15.00
CA ARG A 78 8.69 -22.94 -15.88
C ARG A 78 8.95 -22.61 -17.35
N GLU A 79 8.64 -21.40 -17.79
CA GLU A 79 8.90 -20.94 -19.16
C GLU A 79 10.40 -20.95 -19.48
N GLN A 80 11.25 -20.51 -18.54
CA GLN A 80 12.70 -20.54 -18.72
C GLN A 80 13.28 -21.96 -18.79
N CYS A 81 12.77 -22.91 -18.00
CA CYS A 81 13.16 -24.32 -18.10
C CYS A 81 12.81 -24.93 -19.46
N ILE A 82 11.73 -24.48 -20.10
CA ILE A 82 11.34 -24.93 -21.45
C ILE A 82 12.29 -24.34 -22.50
N GLN A 83 12.72 -23.08 -22.34
CA GLN A 83 13.64 -22.42 -23.26
C GLN A 83 15.11 -22.88 -23.10
N PHE A 84 15.52 -23.33 -21.91
CA PHE A 84 16.88 -23.77 -21.62
C PHE A 84 16.89 -25.11 -20.86
N PRO A 85 16.67 -26.25 -21.54
CA PRO A 85 16.47 -27.56 -20.89
C PRO A 85 17.67 -28.11 -20.12
N HIS A 86 18.86 -27.51 -20.29
CA HIS A 86 20.10 -27.87 -19.58
C HIS A 86 20.25 -27.16 -18.22
N LEU A 87 19.47 -26.10 -17.96
CA LEU A 87 19.39 -25.48 -16.63
C LEU A 87 18.42 -26.30 -15.77
N LYS A 88 18.94 -27.34 -15.11
CA LYS A 88 18.21 -28.06 -14.05
C LYS A 88 17.96 -27.10 -12.90
N VAL A 89 16.79 -26.47 -12.86
CA VAL A 89 16.35 -25.75 -11.65
C VAL A 89 16.20 -26.80 -10.55
N CYS A 90 17.13 -26.77 -9.59
CA CYS A 90 17.11 -27.65 -8.43
C CYS A 90 15.75 -27.56 -7.76
N LYS A 91 15.15 -28.74 -7.49
CA LYS A 91 13.91 -28.83 -6.71
C LYS A 91 14.12 -28.16 -5.35
N PRO A 92 13.11 -27.43 -4.83
CA PRO A 92 13.14 -26.94 -3.45
C PRO A 92 13.15 -28.10 -2.45
#